data_AF-A0A7V2G3H9-F1
#
_entry.id   AF-A0A7V2G3H9-F1
#
_cell.length_a   1.000
_cell.length_b   1.000
_cell.length_c   1.000
_cell.angle_alpha   90.00
_cell.angle_beta   90.00
_cell.angle_gamma   90.00
#
_symmetry.space_group_name_H-M   'P 1'
#
loop_
_entity.id
_entity.type
_entity.pdbx_description
1 polymer ?
#
loop_
_entity_poly.entity_id
_entity_poly.type
_entity_poly.pdbx_seq_one_letter_code
_entity_poly.pdbx_strand_id
1 'polypeptide(L)'
;MPTKGRPIRNAGPNHRSNDTMTTRASLALLAALALPAAHGLSAQTAQDGEVLTTVYGNLPAMTEMSEGPRVEGIISARQGQRLQITSDDGTSTILTLHPDTEIRTRGGFLGIGNKTFDQSALINGLPVRVRTRQYGEGLVASEVRFTSDDRVIAAMIRGGTAQKFAEQGAAIEQNAAATEALRGRLGDIDKYNLKSTTNVYFDTGKAVLTPGAKAELCTAAQEASANENSLMLVLGYTDSTGSQEVNQALSEKRAAAVVNHLQQVCKWKPYRMLTPTGMATADPAADNTTAAGRAQNRRVSVNVLVSKALDGQ
;
A
#
# COMPACT_ATOMS: atom_id res chain seq x y z
N MET A 1 -64.56 -6.01 33.70
CA MET A 1 -65.65 -5.14 33.21
C MET A 1 -65.02 -3.84 32.69
N PRO A 2 -65.55 -3.27 31.60
CA PRO A 2 -65.00 -3.36 30.22
C PRO A 2 -64.42 -2.00 29.76
N THR A 3 -63.78 -1.81 28.60
CA THR A 3 -64.27 -1.93 27.20
C THR A 3 -63.06 -1.85 26.25
N LYS A 4 -62.91 -2.73 25.24
CA LYS A 4 -63.49 -2.63 23.87
C LYS A 4 -63.25 -1.25 23.21
N GLY A 5 -62.70 -1.11 22.01
CA GLY A 5 -62.56 -2.11 20.96
C GLY A 5 -61.84 -1.66 19.69
N ARG A 6 -61.75 -2.70 18.85
CA ARG A 6 -61.27 -2.98 17.49
C ARG A 6 -61.29 -1.90 16.38
N PRO A 7 -60.61 -2.22 15.24
CA PRO A 7 -60.09 -1.29 14.25
C PRO A 7 -61.06 -1.02 13.09
N ILE A 8 -60.71 -0.03 12.27
CA ILE A 8 -61.40 0.31 11.03
C ILE A 8 -60.50 -0.03 9.83
N ARG A 9 -60.97 -0.97 9.00
CA ARG A 9 -60.60 -1.12 7.59
C ARG A 9 -61.61 -0.32 6.76
N ASN A 10 -61.11 0.36 5.73
CA ASN A 10 -61.74 0.66 4.43
C ASN A 10 -60.89 1.76 3.78
N ALA A 11 -60.76 1.94 2.48
CA ALA A 11 -61.03 1.21 1.26
C ALA A 11 -60.32 2.06 0.17
N GLY A 12 -59.90 1.48 -0.96
CA GLY A 12 -59.47 2.29 -2.13
C GLY A 12 -60.61 3.20 -2.64
N PRO A 13 -60.34 4.14 -3.58
CA PRO A 13 -59.90 3.76 -4.92
C PRO A 13 -58.94 4.72 -5.65
N ASN A 14 -58.43 4.22 -6.79
CA ASN A 14 -57.75 4.86 -7.93
C ASN A 14 -57.92 6.38 -8.14
N HIS A 15 -56.82 7.09 -8.45
CA HIS A 15 -56.69 7.81 -9.72
C HIS A 15 -55.24 8.25 -10.07
N ARG A 16 -54.84 7.86 -11.29
CA ARG A 16 -54.16 8.64 -12.35
C ARG A 16 -52.90 9.47 -12.06
N SER A 17 -51.85 9.03 -12.76
CA SER A 17 -50.91 9.79 -13.62
C SER A 17 -50.14 10.98 -13.02
N ASN A 18 -48.81 10.85 -13.03
CA ASN A 18 -48.00 11.89 -13.66
C ASN A 18 -46.73 11.30 -14.30
N ASP A 19 -46.60 11.68 -15.56
CA ASP A 19 -45.54 11.47 -16.53
C ASP A 19 -44.12 11.63 -15.98
N THR A 20 -43.23 10.75 -16.40
CA THR A 20 -41.80 11.07 -16.52
C THR A 20 -41.25 10.58 -17.84
N MET A 21 -40.70 11.56 -18.54
CA MET A 21 -40.05 11.56 -19.85
C MET A 21 -39.07 10.42 -20.08
N THR A 22 -39.16 9.78 -21.25
CA THR A 22 -38.02 9.12 -21.89
C THR A 22 -38.01 9.47 -23.37
N THR A 23 -37.21 10.48 -23.72
CA THR A 23 -36.92 10.86 -25.11
C THR A 23 -35.83 9.94 -25.66
N ARG A 24 -36.17 9.18 -26.70
CA ARG A 24 -35.22 8.47 -27.56
C ARG A 24 -34.73 9.44 -28.65
N ALA A 25 -33.42 9.58 -28.81
CA ALA A 25 -32.82 10.08 -30.05
C ALA A 25 -31.39 9.53 -30.21
N SER A 26 -31.32 8.43 -30.97
CA SER A 26 -30.40 8.20 -32.10
C SER A 26 -28.98 8.78 -32.01
N LEU A 27 -28.00 7.95 -31.62
CA LEU A 27 -26.58 8.22 -31.90
C LEU A 27 -26.19 7.55 -33.22
N ALA A 28 -25.84 8.37 -34.21
CA ALA A 28 -25.34 7.93 -35.51
C ALA A 28 -23.88 7.46 -35.39
N LEU A 29 -23.61 6.32 -36.02
CA LEU A 29 -22.30 5.70 -36.21
C LEU A 29 -21.45 6.58 -37.15
N LEU A 30 -20.27 7.03 -36.69
CA LEU A 30 -19.20 7.51 -37.55
C LEU A 30 -17.93 6.72 -37.24
N ALA A 31 -17.60 5.81 -38.15
CA ALA A 31 -16.35 5.07 -38.15
C ALA A 31 -15.21 5.99 -38.62
N ALA A 32 -14.23 6.23 -37.76
CA ALA A 32 -12.95 6.79 -38.14
C ALA A 32 -11.84 5.87 -37.60
N LEU A 33 -11.14 5.23 -38.53
CA LEU A 33 -9.92 4.46 -38.30
C LEU A 33 -8.83 5.39 -37.78
N ALA A 34 -8.39 5.20 -36.54
CA ALA A 34 -7.17 5.80 -36.01
C ALA A 34 -6.31 4.69 -35.41
N LEU A 35 -5.10 4.54 -35.97
CA LEU A 35 -4.04 3.64 -35.54
C LEU A 35 -3.67 3.87 -34.06
N PRO A 36 -3.26 2.83 -33.30
CA PRO A 36 -2.75 3.03 -31.96
C PRO A 36 -1.35 3.68 -32.04
N ALA A 37 -1.29 5.01 -31.85
CA ALA A 37 -0.06 5.64 -31.46
C ALA A 37 0.28 5.15 -30.04
N ALA A 38 1.37 4.40 -29.91
CA ALA A 38 1.96 4.05 -28.65
C ALA A 38 2.32 5.35 -27.91
N HIS A 39 1.43 5.77 -27.00
CA HIS A 39 1.73 6.84 -26.06
C HIS A 39 2.66 6.22 -25.01
N GLY A 40 3.97 6.43 -25.21
CA GLY A 40 4.93 6.22 -24.15
C GLY A 40 4.47 7.00 -22.93
N LEU A 41 4.45 6.34 -21.77
CA LEU A 41 4.38 7.02 -20.49
C LEU A 41 5.58 7.97 -20.42
N SER A 42 5.37 9.25 -20.76
CA SER A 42 6.25 10.29 -20.28
C SER A 42 6.01 10.37 -18.79
N ALA A 43 6.97 9.88 -18.01
CA ALA A 43 7.11 10.26 -16.62
C ALA A 43 6.99 11.79 -16.55
N GLN A 44 6.00 12.29 -15.83
CA GLN A 44 5.99 13.69 -15.41
C GLN A 44 7.16 13.85 -14.47
N THR A 45 8.28 14.35 -15.02
CA THR A 45 9.36 14.91 -14.25
C THR A 45 8.75 15.98 -13.35
N ALA A 46 8.77 15.70 -12.05
CA ALA A 46 8.62 16.72 -11.03
C ALA A 46 9.52 17.90 -11.41
N GLN A 47 8.95 19.11 -11.41
CA GLN A 47 9.73 20.32 -11.57
C GLN A 47 10.80 20.33 -10.48
N ASP A 48 12.03 20.08 -10.90
CA ASP A 48 13.25 20.26 -10.12
C ASP A 48 13.19 21.64 -9.48
N GLY A 49 13.01 21.68 -8.16
CA GLY A 49 13.52 22.79 -7.39
C GLY A 49 15.02 22.81 -7.66
N GLU A 50 15.51 23.93 -8.20
CA GLU A 50 16.87 24.15 -8.67
C GLU A 50 17.89 23.38 -7.81
N VAL A 51 18.27 22.19 -8.28
CA VAL A 51 19.21 21.33 -7.57
C VAL A 51 20.52 22.10 -7.53
N LEU A 52 21.06 22.33 -6.33
CA LEU A 52 22.30 23.06 -6.04
C LEU A 52 23.55 22.33 -6.55
N THR A 53 23.53 21.80 -7.77
CA THR A 53 24.62 21.06 -8.41
C THR A 53 25.33 21.94 -9.42
N THR A 54 26.28 22.74 -8.93
CA THR A 54 27.44 23.14 -9.73
C THR A 54 28.66 23.18 -8.81
N VAL A 55 29.62 22.29 -9.10
CA VAL A 55 30.90 22.17 -8.40
C VAL A 55 31.81 23.28 -8.90
N TYR A 56 31.92 24.37 -8.14
CA TYR A 56 32.98 25.36 -8.36
C TYR A 56 34.24 24.88 -7.65
N GLY A 57 35.33 24.72 -8.41
CA GLY A 57 36.67 24.43 -7.88
C GLY A 57 37.20 25.56 -6.99
N ASN A 58 38.41 25.40 -6.46
CA ASN A 58 39.08 26.37 -5.59
C ASN A 58 38.80 27.82 -6.03
N LEU A 59 38.07 28.57 -5.21
CA LEU A 59 37.80 29.98 -5.46
C LEU A 59 39.12 30.76 -5.45
N PRO A 60 39.36 31.67 -6.41
CA PRO A 60 40.56 32.51 -6.41
C PRO A 60 40.54 33.49 -5.24
N ALA A 61 41.66 34.17 -4.99
CA ALA A 61 41.71 35.19 -3.95
C ALA A 61 40.69 36.30 -4.24
N MET A 62 40.01 36.79 -3.19
CA MET A 62 38.98 37.83 -3.31
C MET A 62 39.44 39.05 -4.12
N THR A 63 40.73 39.41 -4.03
CA THR A 63 41.36 40.52 -4.76
C THR A 63 41.27 40.40 -6.27
N GLU A 64 41.06 39.20 -6.81
CA GLU A 64 40.95 38.92 -8.24
C GLU A 64 39.48 38.95 -8.73
N MET A 65 38.52 39.16 -7.82
CA MET A 65 37.10 39.22 -8.14
C MET A 65 36.59 40.67 -8.19
N SER A 66 35.64 40.95 -9.08
CA SER A 66 34.98 42.25 -9.17
C SER A 66 33.95 42.45 -8.06
N GLU A 67 33.63 43.70 -7.72
CA GLU A 67 32.59 43.98 -6.72
C GLU A 67 31.21 43.57 -7.27
N GLY A 68 30.48 42.78 -6.48
CA GLY A 68 29.14 42.30 -6.81
C GLY A 68 28.05 43.10 -6.10
N PRO A 69 26.77 42.89 -6.45
CA PRO A 69 25.65 43.55 -5.81
C PRO A 69 25.55 43.20 -4.31
N ARG A 70 25.01 44.11 -3.51
CA ARG A 70 24.66 43.80 -2.12
C ARG A 70 23.36 43.02 -2.09
N VAL A 71 23.32 41.94 -1.33
CA VAL A 71 22.14 41.07 -1.18
C VAL A 71 21.66 41.15 0.26
N GLU A 72 20.39 41.49 0.47
CA GLU A 72 19.76 41.53 1.78
C GLU A 72 18.52 40.63 1.76
N GLY A 73 18.36 39.82 2.80
CA GLY A 73 17.26 38.87 2.86
C GLY A 73 17.45 37.82 3.95
N ILE A 74 16.68 36.74 3.86
CA ILE A 74 16.74 35.62 4.79
C ILE A 74 17.48 34.46 4.12
N ILE A 75 18.36 33.77 4.85
CA ILE A 75 18.94 32.50 4.40
C ILE A 75 17.83 31.46 4.30
N SER A 76 17.28 31.23 3.11
CA SER A 76 16.19 30.28 2.88
C SER A 76 16.67 28.84 2.75
N ALA A 77 17.88 28.65 2.21
CA ALA A 77 18.54 27.35 2.17
C ALA A 77 20.05 27.48 2.33
N ARG A 78 20.68 26.45 2.91
CA ARG A 78 22.13 26.32 3.03
C ARG A 78 22.55 24.87 2.85
N GLN A 79 23.56 24.67 2.00
CA GLN A 79 24.23 23.39 1.84
C GLN A 79 25.74 23.61 1.76
N GLY A 80 26.45 23.30 2.84
CA GLY A 80 27.89 23.55 2.96
C GLY A 80 28.23 25.03 2.80
N GLN A 81 28.92 25.36 1.70
CA GLN A 81 29.34 26.71 1.33
C GLN A 81 28.28 27.47 0.52
N ARG A 82 27.24 26.81 -0.01
CA ARG A 82 26.19 27.49 -0.80
C ARG A 82 25.11 28.03 0.12
N LEU A 83 24.75 29.29 -0.11
CA LEU A 83 23.65 29.98 0.55
C LEU A 83 22.64 30.42 -0.50
N GLN A 84 21.37 30.15 -0.26
CA GLN A 84 20.28 30.81 -0.97
C GLN A 84 19.72 31.88 -0.04
N ILE A 85 19.67 33.11 -0.54
CA ILE A 85 19.07 34.25 0.16
C ILE A 85 17.82 34.65 -0.59
N THR A 86 16.71 34.68 0.12
CA THR A 86 15.45 35.20 -0.40
C THR A 86 15.25 36.61 0.14
N SER A 87 15.23 37.57 -0.77
CA SER A 87 14.96 38.99 -0.49
C SER A 87 13.48 39.20 -0.11
N ASP A 88 13.15 40.38 0.38
CA ASP A 88 11.79 40.78 0.77
C ASP A 88 10.79 40.80 -0.41
N ASP A 89 11.29 41.08 -1.62
CA ASP A 89 10.56 40.99 -2.88
C ASP A 89 10.29 39.54 -3.36
N GLY A 90 10.79 38.53 -2.63
CA GLY A 90 10.66 37.11 -2.96
C GLY A 90 11.74 36.58 -3.92
N THR A 91 12.65 37.43 -4.42
CA THR A 91 13.74 37.03 -5.30
C THR A 91 14.74 36.15 -4.54
N SER A 92 15.05 34.96 -5.07
CA SER A 92 16.07 34.08 -4.50
C SER A 92 17.41 34.22 -5.24
N THR A 93 18.45 34.57 -4.49
CA THR A 93 19.83 34.71 -5.00
C THR A 93 20.72 33.63 -4.38
N ILE A 94 21.42 32.87 -5.21
CA ILE A 94 22.37 31.85 -4.75
C ILE A 94 23.79 32.45 -4.69
N LEU A 95 24.47 32.20 -3.57
CA LEU A 95 25.76 32.75 -3.22
C LEU A 95 26.68 31.63 -2.74
N THR A 96 27.98 31.76 -3.02
CA THR A 96 29.00 30.84 -2.50
C THR A 96 29.79 31.52 -1.39
N LEU A 97 29.92 30.89 -0.23
CA LEU A 97 30.78 31.32 0.87
C LEU A 97 32.23 31.02 0.52
N HIS A 98 33.06 32.06 0.53
CA HIS A 98 34.50 31.90 0.45
C HIS A 98 35.05 31.48 1.82
N PRO A 99 36.19 30.77 1.88
CA PRO A 99 36.87 30.48 3.16
C PRO A 99 37.14 31.74 3.99
N ASP A 100 37.58 32.81 3.33
CA ASP A 100 37.90 34.11 3.95
C ASP A 100 36.69 35.07 4.09
N THR A 101 35.45 34.59 3.95
CA THR A 101 34.27 35.43 4.15
C THR A 101 34.23 35.95 5.60
N GLU A 102 34.13 37.27 5.76
CA GLU A 102 34.03 37.89 7.07
C GLU A 102 32.59 37.81 7.61
N ILE A 103 32.39 37.15 8.74
CA ILE A 103 31.05 36.98 9.35
C ILE A 103 31.00 37.71 10.68
N ARG A 104 30.16 38.75 10.79
CA ARG A 104 30.12 39.65 11.97
C ARG A 104 28.71 40.07 12.34
N THR A 105 28.50 40.36 13.63
CA THR A 105 27.29 41.06 14.08
C THR A 105 27.29 42.52 13.67
N ARG A 106 26.12 43.08 13.35
CA ARG A 106 25.93 44.54 13.24
C ARG A 106 25.98 45.11 14.66
N GLY A 107 27.00 45.92 14.96
CA GLY A 107 27.20 46.50 16.28
C GLY A 107 25.99 47.32 16.76
N GLY A 108 25.65 47.19 18.04
CA GLY A 108 24.65 48.03 18.71
C GLY A 108 25.12 49.48 18.86
N PHE A 109 24.18 50.37 19.20
CA PHE A 109 24.30 51.85 19.21
C PHE A 109 25.45 52.45 20.06
N LEU A 110 26.26 51.65 20.75
CA LEU A 110 27.35 52.11 21.64
C LEU A 110 28.73 51.50 21.31
N GLY A 111 28.91 50.89 20.14
CA GLY A 111 30.24 50.49 19.65
C GLY A 111 30.91 49.30 20.37
N ILE A 112 30.21 48.66 21.32
CA ILE A 112 30.68 47.47 22.03
C ILE A 112 29.90 46.27 21.46
N GLY A 113 30.49 45.48 20.54
CA GLY A 113 29.84 44.23 20.12
C GLY A 113 30.10 43.68 18.71
N ASN A 114 31.16 44.08 18.01
CA ASN A 114 31.53 43.42 16.75
C ASN A 114 32.20 42.07 17.07
N LYS A 115 31.41 41.01 17.21
CA LYS A 115 31.91 39.64 17.39
C LYS A 115 32.03 38.98 16.01
N THR A 116 33.20 38.44 15.73
CA THR A 116 33.44 37.59 14.55
C THR A 116 32.91 36.19 14.82
N PHE A 117 32.35 35.56 13.79
CA PHE A 117 31.84 34.19 13.86
C PHE A 117 32.42 33.33 12.76
N ASP A 118 32.41 32.03 12.98
CA ASP A 118 32.65 31.06 11.92
C ASP A 118 31.44 30.92 10.99
N GLN A 119 31.62 30.15 9.92
CA GLN A 119 30.55 29.87 8.98
C GLN A 119 29.36 29.13 9.62
N SER A 120 29.52 28.39 10.72
CA SER A 120 28.41 27.65 11.37
C SER A 120 27.34 28.57 11.95
N ALA A 121 27.65 29.85 12.16
CA ALA A 121 26.71 30.86 12.62
C ALA A 121 25.57 31.15 11.63
N LEU A 122 25.78 30.88 10.34
CA LEU A 122 24.82 31.15 9.28
C LEU A 122 23.80 30.02 9.17
N ILE A 123 22.67 30.14 9.86
CA ILE A 123 21.62 29.12 9.86
C ILE A 123 20.46 29.50 8.95
N ASN A 124 19.71 28.51 8.45
CA ASN A 124 18.48 28.77 7.71
C ASN A 124 17.50 29.56 8.60
N GLY A 125 16.79 30.49 7.98
CA GLY A 125 15.89 31.42 8.66
C GLY A 125 16.59 32.65 9.26
N LEU A 126 17.90 32.82 9.09
CA LEU A 126 18.64 34.00 9.58
C LEU A 126 18.57 35.17 8.57
N PRO A 127 18.01 36.33 8.97
CA PRO A 127 18.19 37.58 8.25
C PRO A 127 19.66 38.01 8.16
N VAL A 128 20.11 38.33 6.95
CA VAL A 128 21.50 38.70 6.66
C VAL A 128 21.59 39.84 5.65
N ARG A 129 22.71 40.56 5.69
CA ARG A 129 23.18 41.48 4.64
C ARG A 129 24.52 40.96 4.17
N VAL A 130 24.61 40.67 2.88
CA VAL A 130 25.78 40.07 2.26
C VAL A 130 26.38 41.03 1.26
N ARG A 131 27.67 41.32 1.43
CA ARG A 131 28.47 41.94 0.38
C ARG A 131 29.04 40.85 -0.50
N THR A 132 28.82 40.96 -1.80
CA THR A 132 29.26 39.94 -2.74
C THR A 132 30.40 40.45 -3.60
N ARG A 133 31.18 39.52 -4.13
CA ARG A 133 32.05 39.70 -5.27
C ARG A 133 31.55 38.82 -6.40
N GLN A 134 31.77 39.25 -7.64
CA GLN A 134 31.38 38.50 -8.82
C GLN A 134 32.59 37.74 -9.36
N TYR A 135 32.40 36.44 -9.60
CA TYR A 135 33.41 35.57 -10.22
C TYR A 135 32.73 34.66 -11.23
N GLY A 136 33.06 34.85 -12.52
CA GLY A 136 32.28 34.28 -13.62
C GLY A 136 30.82 34.74 -13.56
N GLU A 137 29.90 33.78 -13.66
CA GLU A 137 28.44 34.01 -13.52
C GLU A 137 27.96 33.91 -12.05
N GLY A 138 28.86 33.62 -11.11
CA GLY A 138 28.53 33.37 -9.71
C GLY A 138 28.77 34.57 -8.79
N LEU A 139 28.00 34.62 -7.70
CA LEU A 139 28.21 35.55 -6.60
C LEU A 139 28.92 34.84 -5.43
N VAL A 140 29.98 35.47 -4.93
CA VAL A 140 30.79 34.98 -3.82
C VAL A 140 30.61 35.94 -2.64
N ALA A 141 30.24 35.44 -1.47
CA ALA A 141 30.08 36.25 -0.28
C ALA A 141 31.44 36.69 0.26
N SER A 142 31.67 38.00 0.34
CA SER A 142 32.87 38.57 0.96
C SER A 142 32.67 38.95 2.41
N GLU A 143 31.46 39.39 2.76
CA GLU A 143 31.10 39.74 4.13
C GLU A 143 29.63 39.40 4.37
N VAL A 144 29.33 38.80 5.52
CA VAL A 144 27.96 38.51 5.97
C VAL A 144 27.72 39.14 7.33
N ARG A 145 26.68 39.99 7.39
CA ARG A 145 26.27 40.67 8.63
C ARG A 145 24.87 40.29 9.06
N PHE A 146 24.69 39.99 10.34
CA PHE A 146 23.38 39.72 10.99
C PHE A 146 23.30 40.40 12.36
N THR A 147 22.15 40.35 13.03
CA THR A 147 22.02 40.81 14.42
C THR A 147 22.01 39.60 15.38
N SER A 148 22.46 39.80 16.62
CA SER A 148 22.45 38.72 17.62
C SER A 148 21.05 38.18 17.88
N ASP A 149 20.05 39.06 17.94
CA ASP A 149 18.66 38.71 18.20
C ASP A 149 18.08 37.87 17.06
N ASP A 150 18.32 38.26 15.81
CA ASP A 150 17.91 37.50 14.62
C ASP A 150 18.48 36.07 14.63
N ARG A 151 19.74 35.93 15.06
CA ARG A 151 20.37 34.61 15.17
C ARG A 151 19.74 33.75 16.26
N VAL A 152 19.43 34.34 17.41
CA VAL A 152 18.75 33.63 18.51
C VAL A 152 17.36 33.18 18.05
N ILE A 153 16.61 34.07 17.38
CA ILE A 153 15.28 33.76 16.83
C ILE A 153 15.36 32.62 15.81
N ALA A 154 16.24 32.72 14.81
CA ALA A 154 16.42 31.68 13.81
C ALA A 154 16.83 30.33 14.42
N ALA A 155 17.67 30.35 15.46
CA ALA A 155 18.08 29.13 16.17
C ALA A 155 16.92 28.49 16.93
N MET A 156 16.07 29.28 17.59
CA MET A 156 14.88 28.80 18.28
C MET A 156 13.87 28.15 17.31
N ILE A 157 13.61 28.80 16.17
CA ILE A 157 12.70 28.25 15.13
C ILE A 157 13.25 26.93 14.60
N ARG A 158 14.54 26.87 14.28
CA ARG A 158 15.18 25.65 13.78
C ARG A 158 15.15 24.54 14.83
N GLY A 159 15.44 24.85 16.09
CA GLY A 159 15.41 23.88 17.19
C GLY A 159 14.01 23.29 17.38
N GLY A 160 12.97 24.14 17.44
CA GLY A 160 11.59 23.70 17.63
C GLY A 160 11.01 22.94 16.44
N THR A 161 11.40 23.26 15.22
CA THR A 161 10.94 22.54 14.00
C THR A 161 11.71 21.24 13.77
N ALA A 162 13.01 21.19 14.07
CA ALA A 162 13.83 19.99 13.87
C ALA A 162 13.30 18.79 14.67
N GLN A 163 12.85 19.01 15.90
CA GLN A 163 12.25 17.94 16.71
C GLN A 163 11.00 17.36 16.02
N LYS A 164 10.08 18.22 15.58
CA LYS A 164 8.86 17.77 14.88
C LYS A 164 9.17 17.03 13.59
N PHE A 165 10.13 17.51 12.80
CA PHE A 165 10.53 16.83 11.56
C PHE A 165 11.22 15.48 11.83
N ALA A 166 12.01 15.36 12.89
CA ALA A 166 12.60 14.08 13.28
C ALA A 166 11.54 13.07 13.72
N GLU A 167 10.59 13.50 14.56
CA GLU A 167 9.47 12.66 15.00
C GLU A 167 8.57 12.24 13.82
N GLN A 168 8.23 13.18 12.93
CA GLN A 168 7.46 12.90 11.72
C GLN A 168 8.21 11.98 10.74
N GLY A 169 9.52 12.18 10.57
CA GLY A 169 10.36 11.34 9.72
C GLY A 169 10.36 9.88 10.19
N ALA A 170 10.55 9.65 11.49
CA ALA A 170 10.49 8.31 12.08
C ALA A 170 9.10 7.67 11.90
N ALA A 171 8.02 8.44 12.08
CA ALA A 171 6.66 7.95 11.86
C ALA A 171 6.39 7.61 10.38
N ILE A 172 6.91 8.40 9.43
CA ILE A 172 6.80 8.12 8.00
C ILE A 172 7.53 6.84 7.64
N GLU A 173 8.75 6.65 8.14
CA GLU A 173 9.54 5.43 7.90
C GLU A 173 8.84 4.18 8.47
N GLN A 174 8.30 4.27 9.69
CA GLN A 174 7.52 3.20 10.28
C GLN A 174 6.26 2.87 9.47
N ASN A 175 5.52 3.89 9.02
CA ASN A 175 4.34 3.72 8.20
C ASN A 175 4.68 3.12 6.82
N ALA A 176 5.80 3.53 6.21
CA ALA A 176 6.28 2.96 4.96
C ALA A 176 6.62 1.48 5.10
N ALA A 177 7.35 1.10 6.17
CA ALA A 177 7.67 -0.29 6.47
C ALA A 177 6.41 -1.14 6.73
N ALA A 178 5.45 -0.61 7.49
CA ALA A 178 4.17 -1.29 7.73
C ALA A 178 3.35 -1.46 6.45
N THR A 179 3.36 -0.46 5.56
CA THR A 179 2.67 -0.51 4.27
C THR A 179 3.27 -1.57 3.35
N GLU A 180 4.59 -1.67 3.30
CA GLU A 180 5.26 -2.69 2.49
C GLU A 180 5.00 -4.10 3.02
N ALA A 181 5.05 -4.29 4.34
CA ALA A 181 4.69 -5.57 4.97
C ALA A 181 3.23 -5.96 4.66
N LEU A 182 2.29 -5.02 4.72
CA LEU A 182 0.89 -5.27 4.37
C LEU A 182 0.75 -5.62 2.87
N ARG A 183 1.47 -4.92 1.99
CA ARG A 183 1.49 -5.22 0.55
C ARG A 183 1.98 -6.63 0.28
N GLY A 184 3.05 -7.06 0.95
CA GLY A 184 3.56 -8.43 0.87
C GLY A 184 2.51 -9.45 1.28
N ARG A 185 1.84 -9.24 2.42
CA ARG A 185 0.75 -10.11 2.89
C ARG A 185 -0.41 -10.18 1.89
N LEU A 186 -0.82 -9.04 1.32
CA LEU A 186 -1.88 -9.01 0.31
C LEU A 186 -1.49 -9.78 -0.96
N GLY A 187 -0.21 -9.79 -1.33
CA GLY A 187 0.30 -10.57 -2.47
C GLY A 187 0.29 -12.09 -2.26
N ASP A 188 0.07 -12.56 -1.03
CA ASP A 188 0.01 -13.97 -0.66
C ASP A 188 -1.40 -14.43 -0.21
N ILE A 189 -2.41 -13.55 -0.31
CA ILE A 189 -3.75 -13.84 0.20
C ILE A 189 -4.43 -15.02 -0.53
N ASP A 190 -4.16 -15.16 -1.82
CA ASP A 190 -4.67 -16.20 -2.71
C ASP A 190 -3.82 -17.48 -2.71
N LYS A 191 -2.70 -17.48 -1.99
CA LYS A 191 -1.84 -18.65 -1.83
C LYS A 191 -2.20 -19.36 -0.54
N TYR A 192 -2.26 -20.69 -0.60
CA TYR A 192 -2.67 -21.51 0.53
C TYR A 192 -1.60 -22.53 0.91
N ASN A 193 -1.49 -22.80 2.20
CA ASN A 193 -0.75 -23.94 2.75
C ASN A 193 -1.73 -25.07 3.10
N LEU A 194 -1.42 -26.28 2.64
CA LEU A 194 -2.13 -27.49 3.06
C LEU A 194 -1.72 -27.84 4.49
N LYS A 195 -2.69 -27.89 5.40
CA LYS A 195 -2.48 -28.21 6.82
C LYS A 195 -2.74 -29.68 7.12
N SER A 196 -3.79 -30.24 6.53
CA SER A 196 -4.11 -31.65 6.68
C SER A 196 -4.99 -32.12 5.53
N THR A 197 -4.97 -33.43 5.28
CA THR A 197 -5.84 -34.12 4.34
C THR A 197 -6.50 -35.30 5.04
N THR A 198 -7.82 -35.35 5.00
CA THR A 198 -8.61 -36.51 5.47
C THR A 198 -9.23 -37.21 4.28
N ASN A 199 -8.98 -38.50 4.13
CA ASN A 199 -9.54 -39.30 3.05
C ASN A 199 -10.66 -40.19 3.58
N VAL A 200 -11.83 -40.12 2.95
CA VAL A 200 -12.93 -41.05 3.20
C VAL A 200 -13.23 -41.89 1.97
N TYR A 201 -13.56 -43.16 2.17
CA TYR A 201 -13.67 -44.14 1.10
C TYR A 201 -15.12 -44.58 0.85
N PHE A 202 -15.38 -45.03 -0.37
CA PHE A 202 -16.71 -45.43 -0.83
C PHE A 202 -16.70 -46.78 -1.53
N ASP A 203 -17.80 -47.51 -1.35
CA ASP A 203 -18.11 -48.69 -2.16
C ASP A 203 -18.26 -48.33 -3.64
N THR A 204 -18.04 -49.31 -4.50
CA THR A 204 -18.22 -49.20 -5.96
C THR A 204 -19.63 -48.71 -6.30
N GLY A 205 -19.72 -47.67 -7.13
CA GLY A 205 -20.98 -47.09 -7.58
C GLY A 205 -21.81 -46.36 -6.52
N LYS A 206 -21.34 -46.27 -5.27
CA LYS A 206 -22.07 -45.61 -4.17
C LYS A 206 -21.47 -44.26 -3.79
N ALA A 207 -22.33 -43.40 -3.25
CA ALA A 207 -21.98 -42.10 -2.64
C ALA A 207 -22.43 -42.00 -1.18
N VAL A 208 -22.59 -43.14 -0.50
CA VAL A 208 -23.06 -43.21 0.89
C VAL A 208 -21.86 -43.25 1.83
N LEU A 209 -21.83 -42.35 2.82
CA LEU A 209 -20.80 -42.32 3.86
C LEU A 209 -21.03 -43.41 4.91
N THR A 210 -19.96 -44.13 5.26
CA THR A 210 -19.96 -45.09 6.36
C THR A 210 -20.00 -44.36 7.72
N PRO A 211 -20.45 -45.02 8.81
CA PRO A 211 -20.40 -44.42 10.14
C PRO A 211 -19.00 -43.97 10.57
N GLY A 212 -17.96 -44.74 10.23
CA GLY A 212 -16.56 -44.37 10.50
C GLY A 212 -16.14 -43.09 9.77
N ALA A 213 -16.40 -43.02 8.45
CA ALA A 213 -16.12 -41.83 7.66
C ALA A 213 -16.84 -40.58 8.21
N LYS A 214 -18.09 -40.73 8.66
CA LYS A 214 -18.83 -39.63 9.29
C LYS A 214 -18.16 -39.09 10.57
N ALA A 215 -17.59 -39.98 11.38
CA ALA A 215 -16.88 -39.60 12.60
C ALA A 215 -15.53 -38.94 12.31
N GLU A 216 -14.77 -39.49 11.35
CA GLU A 216 -13.50 -38.92 10.88
C GLU A 216 -13.69 -37.50 10.32
N LEU A 217 -14.73 -37.29 9.50
CA LEU A 217 -15.07 -35.97 8.96
C LEU A 217 -15.37 -34.94 10.05
N CYS A 218 -16.09 -35.33 11.11
CA CYS A 218 -16.38 -34.42 12.21
C CYS A 218 -15.14 -34.14 13.06
N THR A 219 -14.24 -35.11 13.22
CA THR A 219 -12.95 -34.91 13.90
C THR A 219 -12.09 -33.91 13.12
N ALA A 220 -11.93 -34.12 11.82
CA ALA A 220 -11.22 -33.19 10.94
C ALA A 220 -11.83 -31.78 10.96
N ALA A 221 -13.16 -31.68 11.01
CA ALA A 221 -13.84 -30.39 11.10
C ALA A 221 -13.61 -29.67 12.43
N GLN A 222 -13.58 -30.43 13.53
CA GLN A 222 -13.28 -29.90 14.86
C GLN A 222 -11.84 -29.39 14.94
N GLU A 223 -10.87 -30.17 14.47
CA GLU A 223 -9.46 -29.78 14.42
C GLU A 223 -9.25 -28.54 13.55
N ALA A 224 -9.84 -28.50 12.35
CA ALA A 224 -9.75 -27.36 11.45
C ALA A 224 -10.39 -26.07 12.00
N SER A 225 -11.39 -26.22 12.89
CA SER A 225 -12.09 -25.10 13.52
C SER A 225 -11.24 -24.37 14.56
N ALA A 226 -10.15 -25.00 15.06
CA ALA A 226 -9.23 -24.37 16.01
C ALA A 226 -8.49 -23.16 15.41
N ASN A 227 -8.32 -23.14 14.09
CA ASN A 227 -7.81 -21.97 13.36
C ASN A 227 -8.98 -21.30 12.63
N GLU A 228 -9.28 -20.03 12.93
CA GLU A 228 -10.42 -19.31 12.37
C GLU A 228 -10.31 -19.05 10.86
N ASN A 229 -9.08 -19.06 10.34
CA ASN A 229 -8.75 -18.78 8.94
C ASN A 229 -8.68 -20.03 8.06
N SER A 230 -8.89 -21.23 8.62
CA SER A 230 -8.89 -22.46 7.82
C SER A 230 -10.08 -22.50 6.85
N LEU A 231 -9.82 -22.90 5.61
CA LEU A 231 -10.80 -23.24 4.60
C LEU A 231 -10.75 -24.75 4.34
N MET A 232 -11.86 -25.32 3.89
CA MET A 232 -11.92 -26.71 3.44
C MET A 232 -12.12 -26.79 1.94
N LEU A 233 -11.33 -27.62 1.27
CA LEU A 233 -11.53 -28.03 -0.11
C LEU A 233 -11.88 -29.52 -0.14
N VAL A 234 -13.01 -29.86 -0.76
CA VAL A 234 -13.50 -31.24 -0.89
C VAL A 234 -13.36 -31.69 -2.34
N LEU A 235 -12.55 -32.72 -2.57
CA LEU A 235 -12.27 -33.29 -3.88
C LEU A 235 -12.75 -34.74 -3.93
N GLY A 236 -13.67 -35.05 -4.84
CA GLY A 236 -14.19 -36.40 -5.03
C GLY A 236 -13.45 -37.14 -6.16
N TYR A 237 -13.15 -38.42 -5.95
CA TYR A 237 -12.47 -39.28 -6.90
C TYR A 237 -13.21 -40.62 -7.10
N THR A 238 -12.95 -41.25 -8.23
CA THR A 238 -13.40 -42.61 -8.57
C THR A 238 -12.21 -43.47 -8.97
N ASP A 239 -12.45 -44.78 -9.02
CA ASP A 239 -11.56 -45.65 -9.79
C ASP A 239 -11.86 -45.56 -11.29
N SER A 240 -11.07 -46.23 -12.12
CA SER A 240 -11.18 -46.18 -13.58
C SER A 240 -12.30 -47.02 -14.18
N THR A 241 -13.23 -47.55 -13.38
CA THR A 241 -14.33 -48.39 -13.89
C THR A 241 -15.46 -47.52 -14.42
N GLY A 242 -15.97 -47.81 -15.62
CA GLY A 242 -17.08 -47.07 -16.25
C GLY A 242 -16.64 -45.89 -17.11
N SER A 243 -17.60 -45.15 -17.66
CA SER A 243 -17.31 -44.00 -18.53
C SER A 243 -16.89 -42.77 -17.74
N GLN A 244 -16.23 -41.82 -18.41
CA GLN A 244 -15.79 -40.57 -17.80
C GLN A 244 -16.97 -39.77 -17.23
N GLU A 245 -18.10 -39.72 -17.95
CA GLU A 245 -19.29 -38.97 -17.55
C GLU A 245 -19.93 -39.56 -16.28
N VAL A 246 -19.98 -40.89 -16.20
CA VAL A 246 -20.49 -41.59 -15.01
C VAL A 246 -19.58 -41.33 -13.82
N ASN A 247 -18.26 -41.38 -14.02
CA ASN A 247 -17.28 -41.12 -12.97
C ASN A 247 -17.27 -39.67 -12.51
N GLN A 248 -17.44 -38.72 -13.43
CA GLN A 248 -17.61 -37.30 -13.12
C GLN A 248 -18.81 -37.10 -12.20
N ALA A 249 -20.01 -37.54 -12.64
CA ALA A 249 -21.23 -37.41 -11.86
C ALA A 249 -21.15 -38.14 -10.50
N LEU A 250 -20.49 -39.30 -10.44
CA LEU A 250 -20.32 -40.04 -9.19
C LEU A 250 -19.37 -39.32 -8.22
N SER A 251 -18.25 -38.78 -8.72
CA SER A 251 -17.29 -38.04 -7.92
C SER A 251 -17.89 -36.76 -7.33
N GLU A 252 -18.71 -36.03 -8.09
CA GLU A 252 -19.46 -34.86 -7.63
C GLU A 252 -20.49 -35.22 -6.56
N LYS A 253 -21.25 -36.30 -6.76
CA LYS A 253 -22.22 -36.80 -5.76
C LYS A 253 -21.54 -37.15 -4.43
N ARG A 254 -20.35 -37.76 -4.48
CA ARG A 254 -19.55 -38.10 -3.29
C ARG A 254 -19.05 -36.84 -2.59
N ALA A 255 -18.49 -35.88 -3.32
CA ALA A 255 -18.05 -34.61 -2.77
C ALA A 255 -19.22 -33.86 -2.11
N ALA A 256 -20.38 -33.81 -2.77
CA ALA A 256 -21.60 -33.20 -2.23
C ALA A 256 -22.08 -33.91 -0.95
N ALA A 257 -22.05 -35.24 -0.90
CA ALA A 257 -22.42 -36.00 0.31
C ALA A 257 -21.50 -35.65 1.51
N VAL A 258 -20.19 -35.51 1.26
CA VAL A 258 -19.21 -35.09 2.27
C VAL A 258 -19.46 -33.66 2.74
N VAL A 259 -19.65 -32.72 1.80
CA VAL A 259 -19.96 -31.31 2.14
C VAL A 259 -21.23 -31.20 2.97
N ASN A 260 -22.30 -31.90 2.57
CA ASN A 260 -23.57 -31.91 3.29
C ASN A 260 -23.38 -32.44 4.72
N HIS A 261 -22.63 -33.52 4.90
CA HIS A 261 -22.36 -34.07 6.23
C HIS A 261 -21.53 -33.10 7.09
N LEU A 262 -20.46 -32.53 6.54
CA LEU A 262 -19.60 -31.55 7.21
C LEU A 262 -20.40 -30.32 7.68
N GLN A 263 -21.28 -29.78 6.84
CA GLN A 263 -22.05 -28.59 7.18
C GLN A 263 -23.23 -28.88 8.12
N GLN A 264 -24.03 -29.91 7.82
CA GLN A 264 -25.27 -30.17 8.55
C GLN A 264 -25.02 -30.84 9.90
N VAL A 265 -24.10 -31.79 9.94
CA VAL A 265 -23.82 -32.61 11.13
C VAL A 265 -22.62 -32.06 11.89
N CYS A 266 -21.48 -31.90 11.22
CA CYS A 266 -20.24 -31.44 11.87
C CYS A 266 -20.18 -29.91 12.06
N LYS A 267 -21.21 -29.16 11.63
CA LYS A 267 -21.37 -27.71 11.81
C LYS A 267 -20.27 -26.87 11.18
N TRP A 268 -19.63 -27.37 10.12
CA TRP A 268 -18.69 -26.57 9.35
C TRP A 268 -19.40 -25.38 8.71
N LYS A 269 -18.79 -24.20 8.80
CA LYS A 269 -19.41 -22.95 8.34
C LYS A 269 -19.37 -22.88 6.81
N PRO A 270 -20.50 -22.66 6.11
CA PRO A 270 -20.54 -22.66 4.64
C PRO A 270 -19.56 -21.69 3.98
N TYR A 271 -19.33 -20.51 4.56
CA TYR A 271 -18.40 -19.50 4.03
C TYR A 271 -16.92 -19.88 4.16
N ARG A 272 -16.60 -20.96 4.89
CA ARG A 272 -15.25 -21.52 5.02
C ARG A 272 -15.05 -22.76 4.15
N MET A 273 -16.00 -23.06 3.25
CA MET A 273 -15.92 -24.15 2.30
C MET A 273 -15.59 -23.58 0.91
N LEU A 274 -14.50 -24.05 0.31
CA LEU A 274 -14.21 -23.80 -1.10
C LEU A 274 -15.13 -24.65 -1.98
N THR A 275 -15.29 -24.25 -3.23
CA THR A 275 -16.15 -24.96 -4.18
C THR A 275 -15.74 -26.44 -4.28
N PRO A 276 -16.62 -27.38 -3.86
CA PRO A 276 -16.31 -28.80 -3.96
C PRO A 276 -16.23 -29.21 -5.43
N THR A 277 -15.30 -30.10 -5.74
CA THR A 277 -15.03 -30.50 -7.14
C THR A 277 -15.00 -32.02 -7.27
N GLY A 278 -15.71 -32.53 -8.28
CA GLY A 278 -15.55 -33.92 -8.72
C GLY A 278 -14.38 -34.02 -9.69
N MET A 279 -13.41 -34.87 -9.39
CA MET A 279 -12.19 -35.08 -10.16
C MET A 279 -12.24 -36.34 -11.03
N ALA A 280 -13.37 -37.06 -11.02
CA ALA A 280 -13.52 -38.36 -11.69
C ALA A 280 -12.34 -39.29 -11.42
N THR A 281 -11.67 -39.76 -12.47
CA THR A 281 -10.55 -40.72 -12.43
C THR A 281 -9.17 -40.05 -12.31
N ALA A 282 -9.11 -38.72 -12.21
CA ALA A 282 -7.85 -37.99 -12.16
C ALA A 282 -7.07 -38.29 -10.87
N ASP A 283 -5.74 -38.18 -10.95
CA ASP A 283 -4.84 -38.32 -9.78
C ASP A 283 -5.09 -39.60 -8.95
N PRO A 284 -4.92 -40.80 -9.56
CA PRO A 284 -5.11 -42.05 -8.85
C PRO A 284 -4.10 -42.19 -7.71
N ALA A 285 -4.57 -42.51 -6.50
CA ALA A 285 -3.72 -42.78 -5.35
C ALA A 285 -3.05 -44.16 -5.42
N ALA A 286 -3.60 -45.08 -6.22
CA ALA A 286 -3.10 -46.43 -6.37
C ALA A 286 -3.43 -47.03 -7.75
N ASP A 287 -2.87 -48.21 -8.02
CA ASP A 287 -3.06 -48.91 -9.29
C ASP A 287 -4.52 -49.37 -9.51
N ASN A 288 -5.14 -48.87 -10.59
CA ASN A 288 -6.51 -49.21 -10.97
C ASN A 288 -6.68 -50.65 -11.51
N THR A 289 -5.60 -51.35 -11.85
CA THR A 289 -5.70 -52.75 -12.32
C THR A 289 -6.08 -53.70 -11.18
N THR A 290 -5.70 -53.37 -9.94
CA THR A 290 -5.96 -54.20 -8.76
C THR A 290 -7.26 -53.82 -8.05
N ALA A 291 -7.96 -54.79 -7.47
CA ALA A 291 -9.17 -54.51 -6.69
C ALA A 291 -8.89 -53.60 -5.47
N ALA A 292 -7.75 -53.79 -4.82
CA ALA A 292 -7.31 -52.99 -3.68
C ALA A 292 -7.00 -51.53 -4.08
N GLY A 293 -6.28 -51.32 -5.18
CA GLY A 293 -5.97 -49.97 -5.64
C GLY A 293 -7.21 -49.21 -6.13
N ARG A 294 -8.15 -49.88 -6.80
CA ARG A 294 -9.48 -49.29 -7.09
C ARG A 294 -10.19 -48.84 -5.82
N ALA A 295 -10.13 -49.63 -4.74
CA ALA A 295 -10.73 -49.22 -3.47
C ALA A 295 -10.11 -47.95 -2.88
N GLN A 296 -8.80 -47.77 -3.00
CA GLN A 296 -8.11 -46.56 -2.56
C GLN A 296 -8.42 -45.35 -3.45
N ASN A 297 -8.69 -45.56 -4.74
CA ASN A 297 -9.05 -44.49 -5.68
C ASN A 297 -10.49 -43.99 -5.49
N ARG A 298 -11.41 -44.83 -4.99
CA ARG A 298 -12.77 -44.42 -4.62
C ARG A 298 -12.78 -43.63 -3.30
N ARG A 299 -12.17 -42.44 -3.32
CA ARG A 299 -12.02 -41.58 -2.15
C ARG A 299 -12.64 -40.20 -2.36
N VAL A 300 -12.93 -39.52 -1.26
CA VAL A 300 -13.05 -38.07 -1.21
C VAL A 300 -11.97 -37.56 -0.28
N SER A 301 -11.19 -36.60 -0.76
CA SER A 301 -10.16 -35.92 0.02
C SER A 301 -10.71 -34.60 0.55
N VAL A 302 -10.64 -34.40 1.85
CA VAL A 302 -10.96 -33.15 2.53
C VAL A 302 -9.65 -32.50 2.95
N ASN A 303 -9.30 -31.43 2.24
CA ASN A 303 -8.08 -30.67 2.45
C ASN A 303 -8.37 -29.44 3.31
N VAL A 304 -7.66 -29.30 4.42
CA VAL A 304 -7.69 -28.10 5.25
C VAL A 304 -6.58 -27.17 4.78
N LEU A 305 -6.96 -25.96 4.40
CA LEU A 305 -6.10 -24.95 3.79
C LEU A 305 -6.08 -23.69 4.65
N VAL A 306 -4.93 -23.04 4.78
CA VAL A 306 -4.81 -21.72 5.42
C VAL A 306 -4.09 -20.78 4.46
N SER A 307 -4.59 -19.55 4.30
CA SER A 307 -3.93 -18.54 3.47
C SER A 307 -2.53 -18.25 3.99
N LYS A 308 -1.52 -18.20 3.11
CA LYS A 308 -0.13 -17.89 3.47
C LYS A 308 -0.02 -16.53 4.16
N ALA A 309 -0.88 -15.57 3.80
CA ALA A 309 -0.94 -14.24 4.42
C ALA A 309 -1.35 -14.25 5.90
N LEU A 310 -1.95 -15.35 6.37
CA LEU A 310 -2.52 -15.53 7.71
C LEU A 310 -1.91 -16.73 8.45
N ASP A 311 -0.99 -17.46 7.82
CA ASP A 311 -0.38 -18.65 8.40
C ASP A 311 0.78 -18.24 9.32
N GLY A 312 0.70 -18.61 10.61
CA GLY A 312 1.71 -18.26 11.62
C GLY A 312 1.45 -16.96 12.38
N GLN A 313 0.25 -16.38 12.28
CA GLN A 313 -0.23 -15.32 13.17
C GLN A 313 -0.96 -15.88 14.39
#